data_AF-A0A414WQD5-F1
#
_entry.id   AF-A0A414WQD5-F1
#
_cell.length_a   1.000
_cell.length_b   1.000
_cell.length_c   1.000
_cell.angle_alpha   90.00
_cell.angle_beta   90.00
_cell.angle_gamma   90.00
#
_symmetry.space_group_name_H-M   'P 1'
#
loop_
_entity.id
_entity.type
_entity.pdbx_description
1 polymer ?
#
loop_
_entity_poly.entity_id
_entity_poly.type
_entity_poly.pdbx_seq_one_letter_code
_entity_poly.pdbx_strand_id
1 'polypeptide(L)'
;MKPKFKKGVDAGDLAGTRLFLANEMLLDPRGKSFNEMRTYAETAFSNLYDVHDGGSFEQNKAAWSKDLLNNVQDDLESNFSRERLDFYYNLAKEVLKDKAEYLDAEDIKLAQRQSNTSTNREEYIYPSDSKKKIHTGITIGGAALTVAGLFIEKTAVAYAVSSLGIIGMAVGGYLLYNDRKK
;
A
#
# COMPACT_ATOMS: atom_id res chain seq x y z
N MET A 1 1.48 4.98 -1.68
CA MET A 1 2.41 6.05 -1.19
C MET A 1 1.90 6.82 0.05
N LYS A 2 2.77 7.06 1.04
CA LYS A 2 2.44 7.70 2.33
C LYS A 2 2.19 9.22 2.19
N PRO A 3 1.12 9.80 2.79
CA PRO A 3 0.81 11.23 2.63
C PRO A 3 1.89 12.19 3.10
N LYS A 4 2.56 11.89 4.23
CA LYS A 4 3.65 12.73 4.77
C LYS A 4 4.85 12.77 3.82
N PHE A 5 5.22 11.63 3.24
CA PHE A 5 6.28 11.54 2.25
C PHE A 5 5.96 12.37 1.01
N LYS A 6 4.77 12.18 0.42
CA LYS A 6 4.36 12.93 -0.77
C LYS A 6 4.40 14.44 -0.51
N LYS A 7 3.88 14.88 0.63
CA LYS A 7 3.90 16.30 1.02
C LYS A 7 5.34 16.84 1.14
N GLY A 8 6.27 16.06 1.69
CA GLY A 8 7.68 16.44 1.78
C GLY A 8 8.32 16.59 0.40
N VAL A 9 8.11 15.61 -0.49
CA VAL A 9 8.60 15.65 -1.87
C VAL A 9 8.02 16.85 -2.63
N ASP A 10 6.70 17.07 -2.56
CA ASP A 10 6.02 18.18 -3.23
C ASP A 10 6.48 19.56 -2.71
N ALA A 11 6.91 19.63 -1.44
CA ALA A 11 7.45 20.84 -0.83
C ALA A 11 8.94 21.06 -1.12
N GLY A 12 9.60 20.16 -1.86
CA GLY A 12 11.04 20.24 -2.14
C GLY A 12 11.92 19.90 -0.95
N ASP A 13 11.39 19.22 0.07
CA ASP A 13 12.16 18.78 1.25
C ASP A 13 13.04 17.58 0.90
N LEU A 14 14.22 17.86 0.35
CA LEU A 14 15.18 16.84 -0.06
C LEU A 14 15.66 15.99 1.12
N ALA A 15 16.02 16.61 2.23
CA ALA A 15 16.53 15.91 3.42
C ALA A 15 15.46 14.99 4.03
N GLY A 16 14.24 15.50 4.20
CA GLY A 16 13.11 14.69 4.67
C GLY A 16 12.78 13.55 3.69
N THR A 17 12.84 13.80 2.39
CA THR A 17 12.63 12.76 1.36
C THR A 17 13.66 11.63 1.49
N ARG A 18 14.95 11.96 1.60
CA ARG A 18 16.04 10.99 1.80
C ARG A 18 15.85 10.19 3.09
N LEU A 19 15.49 10.87 4.18
CA LEU A 19 15.20 10.23 5.47
C LEU A 19 14.01 9.26 5.41
N PHE A 20 12.93 9.64 4.71
CA PHE A 20 11.79 8.74 4.51
C PHE A 20 12.18 7.50 3.70
N LEU A 21 12.99 7.65 2.65
CA LEU A 21 13.47 6.52 1.86
C LEU A 21 14.36 5.58 2.69
N ALA A 22 15.31 6.13 3.44
CA ALA A 22 16.20 5.35 4.31
C ALA A 22 15.41 4.55 5.37
N ASN A 23 14.36 5.13 5.94
CA ASN A 23 13.55 4.45 6.96
C ASN A 23 12.54 3.45 6.41
N GLU A 24 12.16 3.53 5.13
CA GLU A 24 11.03 2.75 4.60
C GLU A 24 11.29 1.25 4.66
N MET A 25 12.52 0.80 4.38
CA MET A 25 12.87 -0.62 4.41
C MET A 25 12.87 -1.21 5.82
N LEU A 26 13.14 -0.39 6.85
CA LEU A 26 12.96 -0.84 8.23
C LEU A 26 11.49 -1.05 8.58
N LEU A 27 10.59 -0.25 7.99
CA LEU A 27 9.16 -0.33 8.27
C LEU A 27 8.50 -1.47 7.50
N ASP A 28 8.71 -1.51 6.19
CA ASP A 28 8.18 -2.52 5.29
C ASP A 28 9.31 -3.12 4.41
N PRO A 29 9.98 -4.18 4.88
CA PRO A 29 11.07 -4.82 4.15
C PRO A 29 10.62 -5.58 2.89
N ARG A 30 9.32 -5.66 2.61
CA ARG A 30 8.81 -6.23 1.34
C ARG A 30 9.16 -5.33 0.14
N GLY A 31 9.44 -4.05 0.40
CA GLY A 31 10.02 -3.13 -0.57
C GLY A 31 9.05 -2.52 -1.58
N LYS A 32 7.76 -2.89 -1.56
CA LYS A 32 6.76 -2.31 -2.47
C LYS A 32 6.61 -0.80 -2.28
N SER A 33 6.39 -0.37 -1.03
CA SER A 33 6.26 1.04 -0.67
C SER A 33 7.54 1.82 -0.94
N PHE A 34 8.70 1.23 -0.64
CA PHE A 34 10.02 1.80 -0.94
C PHE A 34 10.19 2.08 -2.44
N ASN A 35 9.87 1.12 -3.31
CA ASN A 35 10.01 1.30 -4.75
C ASN A 35 9.08 2.39 -5.30
N GLU A 36 7.82 2.44 -4.82
CA GLU A 36 6.88 3.52 -5.16
C GLU A 36 7.44 4.89 -4.74
N MET A 37 7.93 4.99 -3.51
CA MET A 37 8.48 6.23 -2.95
C MET A 37 9.74 6.68 -3.70
N ARG A 38 10.67 5.75 -3.97
CA ARG A 38 11.90 6.03 -4.70
C ARG A 38 11.59 6.54 -6.11
N THR A 39 10.73 5.84 -6.85
CA THR A 39 10.33 6.24 -8.20
C THR A 39 9.76 7.65 -8.19
N TYR A 40 8.88 7.96 -7.23
CA TYR A 40 8.30 9.30 -7.11
C TYR A 40 9.36 10.37 -6.82
N ALA A 41 10.26 10.12 -5.86
CA ALA A 41 11.34 11.05 -5.54
C ALA A 41 12.29 11.28 -6.73
N GLU A 42 12.63 10.23 -7.48
CA GLU A 42 13.48 10.32 -8.68
C GLU A 42 12.86 11.20 -9.77
N THR A 43 11.53 11.22 -9.89
CA THR A 43 10.84 12.11 -10.83
C THR A 43 10.79 13.57 -10.36
N ALA A 44 10.89 13.81 -9.05
CA ALA A 44 10.76 15.15 -8.46
C ALA A 44 12.11 15.85 -8.24
N PHE A 45 13.18 15.11 -7.94
CA PHE A 45 14.48 15.65 -7.58
C PHE A 45 15.56 15.21 -8.57
N SER A 46 16.13 16.16 -9.32
CA SER A 46 17.31 15.90 -10.16
C SER A 46 18.57 15.66 -9.33
N ASN A 47 18.62 16.17 -8.10
CA ASN A 47 19.70 16.02 -7.14
C ASN A 47 19.36 15.08 -5.98
N LEU A 48 18.48 14.09 -6.21
CA LEU A 48 18.09 13.12 -5.18
C LEU A 48 19.29 12.41 -4.56
N TYR A 49 20.29 12.08 -5.39
CA TYR A 49 21.45 11.30 -5.01
C TYR A 49 22.72 12.15 -4.94
N ASP A 50 23.56 11.82 -3.97
CA ASP A 50 24.93 12.30 -3.93
C ASP A 50 25.82 11.43 -4.84
N VAL A 51 26.97 11.97 -5.24
CA VAL A 51 28.02 11.16 -5.86
C VAL A 51 28.55 10.18 -4.81
N HIS A 52 28.65 8.90 -5.17
CA HIS A 52 29.19 7.90 -4.27
C HIS A 52 30.63 8.23 -3.86
N ASP A 53 30.92 8.09 -2.57
CA ASP A 53 32.21 8.42 -1.94
C ASP A 53 33.30 7.35 -2.14
N GLY A 54 32.96 6.22 -2.75
CA GLY A 54 33.90 5.10 -2.97
C GLY A 54 33.93 4.09 -1.82
N GLY A 55 33.01 4.17 -0.85
CA GLY A 55 32.84 3.16 0.19
C GLY A 55 32.63 1.75 -0.40
N SER A 56 33.20 0.73 0.26
CA SER A 56 33.04 -0.66 -0.16
C SER A 56 31.76 -1.27 0.41
N PHE A 57 31.09 -2.12 -0.37
CA PHE A 57 29.95 -2.90 0.09
C PHE A 57 30.35 -4.35 0.40
N GLU A 58 29.83 -4.90 1.50
CA GLU A 58 30.02 -6.31 1.85
C GLU A 58 29.34 -7.23 0.83
N GLN A 59 30.14 -7.94 0.06
CA GLN A 59 29.68 -8.82 -1.01
C GLN A 59 29.26 -10.20 -0.50
N ASN A 60 29.82 -10.64 0.64
CA ASN A 60 29.48 -11.91 1.23
C ASN A 60 28.14 -11.83 1.96
N LYS A 61 27.09 -12.33 1.31
CA LYS A 61 25.74 -12.40 1.91
C LYS A 61 25.68 -13.14 3.24
N ALA A 62 26.59 -14.08 3.51
CA ALA A 62 26.64 -14.77 4.81
C ALA A 62 27.07 -13.85 5.96
N ALA A 63 27.72 -12.72 5.66
CA ALA A 63 28.09 -11.69 6.63
C ALA A 63 27.00 -10.61 6.82
N TRP A 64 25.91 -10.67 6.07
CA TRP A 64 24.83 -9.70 6.16
C TRP A 64 24.09 -9.86 7.50
N SER A 65 24.09 -8.79 8.30
CA SER A 65 23.56 -8.78 9.65
C SER A 65 22.74 -7.51 9.90
N LYS A 66 22.00 -7.48 11.02
CA LYS A 66 21.28 -6.28 11.47
C LYS A 66 22.24 -5.14 11.81
N ASP A 67 23.41 -5.45 12.33
CA ASP A 67 24.42 -4.43 12.65
C ASP A 67 24.95 -3.79 11.36
N LEU A 68 25.24 -4.60 10.33
CA LEU A 68 25.60 -4.08 9.01
C LEU A 68 24.47 -3.22 8.42
N LEU A 69 23.22 -3.65 8.56
CA LEU A 69 22.05 -2.90 8.08
C LEU A 69 21.96 -1.51 8.73
N ASN A 70 22.12 -1.44 10.05
CA ASN A 70 22.10 -0.18 10.79
C ASN A 70 23.26 0.72 10.38
N ASN A 71 24.48 0.17 10.25
CA ASN A 71 25.64 0.94 9.82
C ASN A 71 25.44 1.55 8.42
N VAL A 72 24.91 0.76 7.46
CA VAL A 72 24.64 1.25 6.10
C VAL A 72 23.52 2.31 6.11
N GLN A 73 22.56 2.20 7.02
CA GLN A 73 21.53 3.22 7.20
C GLN A 73 22.11 4.54 7.73
N ASP A 74 23.00 4.47 8.71
CA ASP A 74 23.69 5.65 9.23
C ASP A 74 24.56 6.29 8.14
N ASP A 75 25.24 5.47 7.33
CA ASP A 75 26.03 5.95 6.20
C ASP A 75 25.17 6.70 5.15
N LEU A 76 23.91 6.33 4.96
CA LEU A 76 22.97 7.03 4.06
C LEU A 76 22.67 8.47 4.52
N GLU A 77 22.85 8.80 5.81
CA GLU A 77 22.71 10.18 6.29
C GLU A 77 23.87 11.06 5.80
N SER A 78 25.05 10.48 5.65
CA SER A 78 26.28 11.20 5.25
C SER A 78 26.50 11.23 3.73
N ASN A 79 26.15 10.16 3.02
CA ASN A 79 26.27 10.07 1.57
C ASN A 79 25.10 9.25 1.01
N PHE A 80 24.08 9.95 0.54
CA PHE A 80 22.87 9.35 -0.02
C PHE A 80 23.08 9.02 -1.50
N SER A 81 24.01 8.10 -1.79
CA SER A 81 24.30 7.65 -3.15
C SER A 81 23.27 6.62 -3.63
N ARG A 82 23.12 6.51 -4.95
CA ARG A 82 22.25 5.51 -5.57
C ARG A 82 22.71 4.10 -5.22
N GLU A 83 24.01 3.85 -5.34
CA GLU A 83 24.69 2.59 -5.08
C GLU A 83 24.53 2.15 -3.63
N ARG A 84 24.71 3.06 -2.67
CA ARG A 84 24.52 2.77 -1.24
C ARG A 84 23.05 2.46 -0.94
N LEU A 85 22.12 3.23 -1.51
CA LEU A 85 20.69 2.98 -1.33
C LEU A 85 20.26 1.63 -1.94
N ASP A 86 20.83 1.25 -3.09
CA ASP A 86 20.61 -0.05 -3.73
C ASP A 86 21.17 -1.20 -2.87
N PHE A 87 22.36 -1.04 -2.31
CA PHE A 87 22.92 -2.01 -1.38
C PHE A 87 22.05 -2.15 -0.13
N TYR A 88 21.68 -1.03 0.50
CA TYR A 88 20.79 -0.99 1.66
C TYR A 88 19.46 -1.71 1.41
N TYR A 89 18.81 -1.45 0.26
CA TYR A 89 17.57 -2.11 -0.14
C TYR A 89 17.72 -3.63 -0.18
N ASN A 90 18.77 -4.14 -0.83
CA ASN A 90 19.00 -5.57 -0.93
C ASN A 90 19.35 -6.21 0.42
N LEU A 91 20.20 -5.52 1.20
CA LEU A 91 20.59 -5.93 2.54
C LEU A 91 19.38 -6.05 3.47
N ALA A 92 18.51 -5.03 3.48
CA ALA A 92 17.30 -5.01 4.31
C ALA A 92 16.34 -6.15 3.94
N LYS A 93 16.16 -6.45 2.64
CA LYS A 93 15.30 -7.56 2.20
C LYS A 93 15.75 -8.92 2.72
N GLU A 94 17.06 -9.16 2.77
CA GLU A 94 17.60 -10.42 3.28
C GLU A 94 17.56 -10.47 4.80
N VAL A 95 18.05 -9.41 5.47
CA VAL A 95 18.20 -9.36 6.93
C VAL A 95 16.86 -9.30 7.66
N LEU A 96 15.84 -8.71 7.03
CA LEU A 96 14.50 -8.53 7.60
C LEU A 96 13.44 -9.45 6.95
N LYS A 97 13.84 -10.55 6.32
CA LYS A 97 12.91 -11.49 5.67
C LYS A 97 11.85 -12.05 6.62
N ASP A 98 12.22 -12.41 7.85
CA ASP A 98 11.27 -12.92 8.86
C ASP A 98 10.18 -11.87 9.18
N LYS A 99 10.55 -10.58 9.16
CA LYS A 99 9.60 -9.48 9.35
C LYS A 99 8.68 -9.34 8.13
N ALA A 100 9.21 -9.49 6.91
CA ALA A 100 8.40 -9.49 5.70
C ALA A 100 7.36 -10.62 5.72
N GLU A 101 7.78 -11.85 6.06
CA GLU A 101 6.90 -13.01 6.18
C GLU A 101 5.83 -12.81 7.26
N TYR A 102 6.19 -12.21 8.40
CA TYR A 102 5.24 -11.86 9.45
C TYR A 102 4.16 -10.89 8.96
N LEU A 103 4.55 -9.83 8.25
CA LEU A 103 3.61 -8.83 7.70
C LEU A 103 2.66 -9.47 6.69
N ASP A 104 3.16 -10.35 5.82
CA ASP A 104 2.33 -11.07 4.86
C ASP A 104 1.32 -12.00 5.56
N ALA A 105 1.74 -12.70 6.61
CA ALA A 105 0.86 -13.53 7.41
C ALA A 105 -0.19 -12.70 8.17
N GLU A 106 0.17 -11.51 8.65
CA GLU A 106 -0.75 -10.58 9.31
C GLU A 106 -1.81 -10.06 8.33
N ASP A 107 -1.41 -9.65 7.12
CA ASP A 107 -2.32 -9.18 6.07
C ASP A 107 -3.35 -10.28 5.72
N ILE A 108 -2.93 -11.54 5.62
CA ILE A 108 -3.82 -12.68 5.37
C ILE A 108 -4.84 -12.85 6.52
N LYS A 109 -4.38 -12.79 7.78
CA LYS A 109 -5.26 -12.91 8.95
C LYS A 109 -6.29 -11.79 9.03
N LEU A 110 -5.88 -10.56 8.70
CA LEU A 110 -6.77 -9.40 8.67
C LEU A 110 -7.85 -9.56 7.59
N ALA A 111 -7.46 -10.02 6.39
CA ALA A 111 -8.40 -10.30 5.31
C ALA A 111 -9.45 -11.36 5.71
N GLN A 112 -9.03 -12.44 6.37
CA GLN A 112 -9.93 -13.48 6.88
C GLN A 112 -10.89 -12.97 7.98
N ARG A 113 -10.44 -12.07 8.85
CA ARG A 113 -11.31 -11.46 9.88
C ARG A 113 -12.38 -10.56 9.26
N GLN A 114 -12.03 -9.80 8.23
CA GLN A 114 -12.97 -8.93 7.53
C GLN A 114 -14.03 -9.73 6.76
N SER A 115 -13.67 -10.87 6.16
CA SER A 115 -14.65 -11.75 5.52
C SER A 115 -15.64 -12.36 6.52
N ASN A 116 -15.18 -12.71 7.72
CA ASN A 116 -16.03 -13.34 8.76
C ASN A 116 -16.95 -12.37 9.50
N THR A 117 -16.61 -11.07 9.56
CA THR A 117 -17.42 -10.06 10.26
C THR A 117 -18.61 -9.58 9.42
N SER A 118 -18.59 -9.85 8.10
CA SER A 118 -19.67 -9.48 7.17
C SER A 118 -20.90 -10.41 7.25
N THR A 119 -20.83 -11.49 8.04
CA THR A 119 -21.84 -12.56 8.10
C THR A 119 -22.82 -12.44 9.26
N ASN A 120 -22.71 -11.42 10.12
CA ASN A 120 -23.55 -11.29 11.32
C ASN A 120 -24.06 -9.85 11.50
N ARG A 121 -25.06 -9.48 10.69
CA ARG A 121 -25.93 -8.34 10.97
C ARG A 121 -27.37 -8.85 10.92
N GLU A 122 -27.97 -9.04 12.09
CA GLU A 122 -29.39 -9.38 12.25
C GLU A 122 -30.27 -8.32 11.53
N GLU A 123 -31.15 -8.81 10.68
CA GLU A 123 -32.14 -8.01 9.94
C GLU A 123 -33.40 -7.87 10.80
N TYR A 124 -33.66 -6.68 11.35
CA TYR A 124 -34.93 -6.37 12.00
C TYR A 124 -35.97 -6.03 10.91
N ILE A 125 -36.85 -6.99 10.59
CA ILE A 125 -37.89 -6.84 9.57
C ILE A 125 -39.15 -6.19 10.17
N TYR A 126 -39.47 -4.97 9.76
CA TYR A 126 -40.84 -4.41 9.88
C TYR A 126 -41.72 -4.98 8.75
N PRO A 127 -42.91 -5.54 9.03
CA PRO A 127 -43.74 -6.13 7.99
C PRO A 127 -44.55 -5.05 7.27
N SER A 128 -44.21 -4.77 6.01
CA SER A 128 -45.08 -4.02 5.10
C SER A 128 -45.80 -4.99 4.18
N ASP A 129 -47.09 -5.15 4.44
CA ASP A 129 -48.07 -5.83 3.60
C ASP A 129 -48.08 -5.25 2.17
N SER A 130 -47.76 -6.05 1.15
CA SER A 130 -48.51 -6.07 -0.11
C SER A 130 -47.95 -7.11 -1.09
N LYS A 131 -48.87 -7.99 -1.49
CA LYS A 131 -48.79 -9.14 -2.37
C LYS A 131 -47.96 -8.93 -3.66
N LYS A 132 -46.74 -9.46 -3.73
CA LYS A 132 -46.16 -10.08 -4.95
C LYS A 132 -45.26 -11.24 -4.55
N LYS A 133 -45.64 -12.47 -4.93
CA LYS A 133 -44.82 -13.67 -4.79
C LYS A 133 -43.75 -13.65 -5.89
N ILE A 134 -42.48 -13.52 -5.51
CA ILE A 134 -41.36 -13.97 -6.35
C ILE A 134 -40.46 -14.78 -5.43
N HIS A 135 -40.45 -16.08 -5.68
CA HIS A 135 -39.59 -17.02 -4.97
C HIS A 135 -38.17 -16.81 -5.51
N THR A 136 -37.26 -16.34 -4.68
CA THR A 136 -35.82 -16.49 -4.92
C THR A 136 -35.24 -16.91 -3.58
N GLY A 137 -35.29 -18.22 -3.36
CA GLY A 137 -34.58 -18.85 -2.26
C GLY A 137 -33.08 -18.65 -2.46
N ILE A 138 -32.38 -18.28 -1.40
CA ILE A 138 -30.93 -18.31 -1.37
C ILE A 138 -30.54 -19.79 -1.40
N THR A 139 -30.20 -20.31 -2.58
CA THR A 139 -29.57 -21.61 -2.70
C THR A 139 -28.16 -21.49 -2.12
N ILE A 140 -27.96 -22.05 -0.92
CA ILE A 140 -26.64 -22.31 -0.34
C ILE A 140 -26.00 -23.41 -1.18
N GLY A 141 -25.35 -23.02 -2.27
CA GLY A 141 -24.45 -23.85 -3.05
C GLY A 141 -23.02 -23.43 -2.75
N GLY A 142 -22.23 -24.30 -2.13
CA GLY A 142 -20.84 -24.02 -1.79
C GLY A 142 -20.02 -23.67 -3.03
N ALA A 143 -19.43 -22.46 -3.04
CA ALA A 143 -18.47 -22.06 -4.05
C ALA A 143 -17.07 -22.11 -3.43
N ALA A 144 -16.24 -23.03 -3.94
CA ALA A 144 -14.80 -23.02 -3.68
C ALA A 144 -14.20 -21.72 -4.24
N LEU A 145 -13.55 -20.93 -3.39
CA LEU A 145 -12.80 -19.75 -3.83
C LEU A 145 -11.42 -20.20 -4.33
N THR A 146 -11.28 -20.37 -5.65
CA THR A 146 -9.96 -20.41 -6.29
C THR A 146 -9.43 -18.98 -6.42
N VAL A 147 -8.40 -18.66 -5.63
CA VAL A 147 -7.63 -17.42 -5.80
C VAL A 147 -6.74 -17.60 -7.04
N ALA A 148 -7.27 -17.29 -8.22
CA ALA A 148 -6.46 -17.03 -9.40
C ALA A 148 -6.16 -15.53 -9.43
N GLY A 149 -4.87 -15.17 -9.35
CA GLY A 149 -4.40 -13.80 -9.43
C GLY A 149 -4.81 -13.15 -10.75
N LEU A 150 -5.61 -12.09 -10.66
CA LEU A 150 -6.04 -11.28 -11.80
C LEU A 150 -4.89 -10.38 -12.27
N PHE A 151 -4.22 -10.78 -13.35
CA PHE A 151 -3.64 -9.80 -14.28
C PHE A 151 -4.80 -9.28 -15.13
N ILE A 152 -5.30 -8.08 -14.84
CA ILE A 152 -6.19 -7.36 -15.75
C ILE A 152 -5.35 -6.33 -16.50
N GLU A 153 -5.06 -6.65 -17.76
CA GLU A 153 -4.69 -5.64 -18.74
C GLU A 153 -5.93 -4.80 -19.11
N LYS A 154 -5.76 -3.48 -18.97
CA LYS A 154 -6.52 -2.38 -19.58
C LYS A 154 -8.00 -2.64 -19.93
N THR A 155 -8.90 -2.23 -19.04
CA THR A 155 -9.85 -1.11 -19.27
C THR A 155 -10.83 -0.98 -18.09
N ALA A 156 -10.99 0.26 -17.60
CA ALA A 156 -11.96 0.73 -16.60
C ALA A 156 -11.91 0.06 -15.20
N VAL A 157 -10.83 0.31 -14.44
CA VAL A 157 -10.82 0.08 -12.99
C VAL A 157 -11.36 1.34 -12.29
N ALA A 158 -12.49 1.20 -11.62
CA ALA A 158 -13.01 2.17 -10.67
C ALA A 158 -12.01 2.31 -9.51
N TYR A 159 -11.45 3.51 -9.35
CA TYR A 159 -10.59 3.85 -8.21
C TYR A 159 -11.45 3.95 -6.94
N ALA A 160 -11.36 2.96 -6.05
CA ALA A 160 -11.73 3.14 -4.65
C ALA A 160 -10.57 3.89 -3.97
N VAL A 161 -10.75 5.19 -3.75
CA VAL A 161 -9.74 6.07 -3.15
C VAL A 161 -9.69 5.83 -1.63
N SER A 162 -8.65 5.17 -1.15
CA SER A 162 -8.26 5.16 0.26
C SER A 162 -7.08 6.11 0.49
N SER A 163 -7.38 7.38 0.77
CA SER A 163 -6.38 8.26 1.37
C SER A 163 -7.03 9.05 2.51
N LEU A 164 -7.00 8.41 3.69
CA LEU A 164 -7.48 8.86 5.00
C LEU A 164 -8.84 9.57 4.98
N GLY A 165 -9.89 8.82 4.65
CA GLY A 165 -11.28 9.27 4.75
C GLY A 165 -11.54 10.61 4.07
N ILE A 166 -11.06 10.80 2.84
CA ILE A 166 -11.35 12.01 2.07
C ILE A 166 -12.75 11.94 1.46
N ILE A 167 -13.50 13.00 1.76
CA ILE A 167 -14.71 13.48 1.11
C ILE A 167 -14.42 13.84 -0.35
N GLY A 168 -15.32 13.45 -1.26
CA GLY A 168 -15.47 13.97 -2.64
C GLY A 168 -15.34 12.86 -3.70
N MET A 169 -16.22 12.71 -4.69
CA MET A 169 -17.00 13.71 -5.40
C MET A 169 -18.36 13.16 -5.85
N ALA A 170 -19.37 14.04 -5.80
CA ALA A 170 -20.52 13.96 -6.67
C ALA A 170 -20.11 14.21 -8.13
N VAL A 171 -20.49 13.29 -9.01
CA VAL A 171 -20.70 13.47 -10.46
C VAL A 171 -21.89 12.55 -10.74
N GLY A 172 -23.13 12.95 -10.98
CA GLY A 172 -23.66 14.10 -11.70
C GLY A 172 -24.75 13.56 -12.63
N GLY A 173 -26.01 13.93 -12.38
CA GLY A 173 -27.17 13.70 -13.26
C GLY A 173 -28.21 12.71 -12.69
N TYR A 174 -29.47 13.03 -12.45
CA TYR A 174 -30.28 14.19 -12.85
C TYR A 174 -31.30 14.49 -11.74
N LEU A 175 -31.43 15.77 -11.37
CA LEU A 175 -32.61 16.27 -10.69
C LEU A 175 -33.80 16.14 -11.65
N LEU A 176 -34.77 15.29 -11.32
CA LEU A 176 -36.13 15.46 -11.82
C LEU A 176 -37.01 15.89 -10.66
N TYR A 177 -37.11 17.21 -10.56
CA TYR A 177 -38.27 17.90 -10.02
C TYR A 177 -39.50 17.40 -10.77
N ASN A 178 -40.48 16.86 -10.04
CA ASN A 178 -41.84 16.83 -10.53
C ASN A 178 -42.76 17.30 -9.40
N ASP A 179 -42.95 18.61 -9.36
CA ASP A 179 -44.15 19.19 -8.80
C ASP A 179 -45.32 18.76 -9.69
N ARG A 180 -46.31 18.11 -9.08
CA ARG A 180 -47.70 18.23 -9.52
C ARG A 180 -48.61 17.81 -8.37
N LYS A 181 -49.09 18.85 -7.68
CA LYS A 181 -50.48 19.02 -7.27
C LYS A 181 -51.44 18.05 -8.00
N LYS A 182 -52.23 17.28 -7.25
CA LYS A 182 -53.62 17.62 -6.91
C LYS A 182 -54.19 16.57 -5.97
#